data_AF-A0A974TDD9-F1
#
_entry.id   AF-A0A974TDD9-F1
#
_cell.length_a   1.000
_cell.length_b   1.000
_cell.length_c   1.000
_cell.angle_alpha   90.00
_cell.angle_beta   90.00
_cell.angle_gamma   90.00
#
_symmetry.space_group_name_H-M   'P 1'
#
loop_
_entity.id
_entity.type
_entity.pdbx_description
1 polymer ?
#
loop_
_entity_poly.entity_id
_entity_poly.type
_entity_poly.pdbx_seq_one_letter_code
_entity_poly.pdbx_strand_id
1 'polypeptide(L)'
;MTDVNIRSLADFKRFLAHPGATIETLRNDVMTRNGQTPETRPHAYGTRQVKKLQTNAVQFTGNNWLWFGKAAEYRFSGDVVTIDVSKDGSFKDVIEYKLSVQPAA
;
A
#
# COMPACT_ATOMS: atom_id res chain seq x y z
N MET A 1 -8.99 -15.75 10.15
CA MET A 1 -8.52 -14.51 9.50
C MET A 1 -7.93 -13.66 10.60
N THR A 2 -6.65 -13.31 10.52
CA THR A 2 -6.04 -12.37 11.47
C THR A 2 -6.59 -11.00 11.15
N ASP A 3 -7.37 -10.41 12.05
CA ASP A 3 -7.91 -9.05 11.84
C ASP A 3 -6.75 -8.05 11.77
N VAL A 4 -6.54 -7.49 10.57
CA VAL A 4 -5.53 -6.45 10.35
C VAL A 4 -6.11 -5.13 10.87
N ASN A 5 -5.54 -4.59 11.95
CA ASN A 5 -5.95 -3.31 12.54
C ASN A 5 -4.73 -2.40 12.70
N ILE A 6 -4.46 -1.60 11.69
CA ILE A 6 -3.30 -0.70 11.63
C ILE A 6 -3.75 0.71 12.04
N ARG A 7 -2.94 1.38 12.87
CA ARG A 7 -3.26 2.72 13.41
C ARG A 7 -2.15 3.75 13.21
N SER A 8 -1.00 3.31 12.70
CA SER A 8 0.17 4.17 12.55
C SER A 8 1.09 3.67 11.43
N LEU A 9 2.00 4.54 10.99
CA LEU A 9 3.04 4.16 10.02
C LEU A 9 3.98 3.08 10.59
N ALA A 10 4.21 3.08 11.90
CA ALA A 10 5.01 2.03 12.55
C ALA A 10 4.29 0.67 12.47
N ASP A 11 2.99 0.62 12.74
CA ASP A 11 2.19 -0.61 12.62
C ASP A 11 2.13 -1.09 11.18
N PHE A 12 2.00 -0.17 10.22
CA PHE A 12 2.02 -0.53 8.81
C PHE A 12 3.35 -1.16 8.40
N LYS A 13 4.48 -0.59 8.82
CA LYS A 13 5.80 -1.17 8.57
C LYS A 13 5.98 -2.54 9.24
N ARG A 14 5.46 -2.72 10.46
CA ARG A 14 5.46 -4.04 11.15
C ARG A 14 4.60 -5.05 10.40
N PHE A 15 3.43 -4.64 9.91
CA PHE A 15 2.57 -5.49 9.08
C PHE A 15 3.29 -5.93 7.82
N LEU A 16 3.97 -5.02 7.10
CA LEU A 16 4.73 -5.36 5.90
C LEU A 16 5.92 -6.31 6.17
N ALA A 17 6.41 -6.38 7.41
CA ALA A 17 7.42 -7.36 7.81
C ALA A 17 6.84 -8.75 8.14
N HIS A 18 5.51 -8.88 8.23
CA HIS A 18 4.87 -10.14 8.54
C HIS A 18 4.92 -11.09 7.32
N PRO A 19 5.32 -12.36 7.50
CA PRO A 19 5.27 -13.35 6.43
C PRO A 19 3.87 -13.45 5.82
N GLY A 20 3.77 -13.43 4.50
CA GLY A 20 2.48 -13.50 3.80
C GLY A 20 1.70 -12.18 3.75
N ALA A 21 2.26 -11.06 4.25
CA ALA A 21 1.64 -9.76 4.10
C ALA A 21 1.47 -9.38 2.63
N THR A 22 0.25 -8.92 2.30
CA THR A 22 -0.11 -8.48 0.94
C THR A 22 -0.78 -7.11 0.95
N ILE A 23 -0.74 -6.47 -0.21
CA ILE A 23 -1.51 -5.27 -0.53
C ILE A 23 -2.31 -5.45 -1.82
N GLU A 24 -3.47 -4.83 -1.90
CA GLU A 24 -4.25 -4.64 -3.14
C GLU A 24 -4.55 -3.14 -3.31
N THR A 25 -4.40 -2.60 -4.52
CA THR A 25 -4.71 -1.17 -4.74
C THR A 25 -6.22 -1.02 -4.93
N LEU A 26 -6.86 -0.32 -4.00
CA LEU A 26 -8.26 0.06 -4.14
C LEU A 26 -8.43 1.33 -4.99
N ARG A 27 -7.49 2.28 -4.83
CA ARG A 27 -7.48 3.56 -5.53
C ARG A 27 -6.06 4.02 -5.80
N ASN A 28 -5.81 4.63 -6.95
CA ASN A 28 -4.54 5.28 -7.27
C ASN A 28 -4.77 6.45 -8.23
N ASP A 29 -4.89 7.65 -7.68
CA ASP A 29 -5.22 8.84 -8.47
C ASP A 29 -4.11 9.24 -9.43
N VAL A 30 -2.85 8.90 -9.13
CA VAL A 30 -1.71 9.15 -10.02
C VAL A 30 -1.83 8.31 -11.29
N MET A 31 -2.16 7.03 -11.15
CA MET A 31 -2.37 6.13 -12.28
C MET A 31 -3.61 6.54 -13.08
N THR A 32 -4.72 6.81 -12.39
CA THR A 32 -5.97 7.24 -13.04
C THR A 32 -5.77 8.51 -13.87
N ARG A 33 -5.05 9.51 -13.38
CA ARG A 33 -4.71 10.72 -14.17
C ARG A 33 -3.88 10.44 -15.41
N ASN A 34 -3.04 9.39 -15.37
CA ASN A 34 -2.23 8.95 -16.50
C ASN A 34 -3.00 8.01 -17.45
N GLY A 35 -4.32 7.89 -17.30
CA GLY A 35 -5.16 7.00 -18.11
C GLY A 35 -4.93 5.51 -17.84
N GLN A 36 -4.32 5.17 -16.70
CA GLN A 36 -4.10 3.79 -16.30
C GLN A 36 -5.23 3.31 -15.39
N THR A 37 -5.62 2.05 -15.60
CA THR A 37 -6.77 1.40 -14.97
C THR A 37 -6.38 -0.01 -14.53
N PRO A 38 -7.20 -0.68 -13.70
CA PRO A 38 -7.00 -2.09 -13.38
C PRO A 38 -6.85 -3.00 -14.60
N GLU A 39 -7.55 -2.70 -15.70
CA GLU A 39 -7.50 -3.49 -16.94
C GLU A 39 -6.21 -3.28 -17.72
N THR A 40 -5.72 -2.04 -17.78
CA THR A 40 -4.49 -1.69 -18.52
C THR A 40 -3.21 -1.93 -17.71
N ARG A 41 -3.31 -1.98 -16.37
CA ARG A 41 -2.19 -2.21 -15.45
C ARG A 41 -2.56 -3.19 -14.32
N PRO A 42 -2.97 -4.43 -14.62
CA PRO A 42 -3.48 -5.36 -13.60
C PRO A 42 -2.47 -5.67 -12.49
N HIS A 43 -1.17 -5.74 -12.82
CA HIS A 43 -0.09 -5.92 -11.84
C HIS A 43 0.07 -4.75 -10.86
N ALA A 44 -0.48 -3.58 -11.17
CA ALA A 44 -0.45 -2.41 -10.30
C ALA A 44 -1.68 -2.31 -9.39
N TYR A 45 -2.74 -3.07 -9.67
CA TYR A 45 -3.98 -3.04 -8.92
C TYR A 45 -4.26 -4.32 -8.12
N GLY A 46 -3.89 -5.49 -8.65
CA GLY A 46 -4.11 -6.77 -7.97
C GLY A 46 -3.30 -6.96 -6.68
N THR A 47 -3.62 -8.05 -5.98
CA THR A 47 -2.92 -8.47 -4.77
C THR A 47 -1.43 -8.71 -5.04
N ARG A 48 -0.57 -8.10 -4.24
CA ARG A 48 0.88 -8.28 -4.29
C ARG A 48 1.43 -8.59 -2.92
N GLN A 49 2.38 -9.52 -2.88
CA GLN A 49 3.10 -9.89 -1.68
C GLN A 49 4.32 -8.99 -1.48
N VAL A 50 4.73 -8.80 -0.23
CA VAL A 50 6.02 -8.17 0.09
C VAL A 50 7.15 -9.10 -0.38
N LYS A 51 8.03 -8.58 -1.23
CA LYS A 51 9.24 -9.27 -1.72
C LYS A 51 10.46 -8.90 -0.90
N LYS A 52 10.59 -7.62 -0.56
CA LYS A 52 11.72 -7.09 0.20
C LYS A 52 11.30 -5.86 0.97
N LEU A 53 11.65 -5.80 2.26
CA LEU A 53 11.48 -4.61 3.08
C LEU A 53 12.85 -3.93 3.29
N GLN A 54 12.88 -2.60 3.16
CA GLN A 54 14.02 -1.75 3.42
C GLN A 54 13.64 -0.67 4.45
N THR A 55 14.64 0.04 4.97
CA THR A 55 14.43 1.10 5.97
C THR A 55 13.45 2.18 5.50
N ASN A 56 13.56 2.58 4.23
CA ASN A 56 12.80 3.67 3.62
C ASN A 56 11.86 3.23 2.49
N ALA A 57 11.76 1.93 2.19
CA ALA A 57 10.91 1.44 1.12
C ALA A 57 10.48 -0.01 1.31
N VAL A 58 9.47 -0.42 0.58
CA VAL A 58 9.07 -1.83 0.41
C VAL A 58 8.94 -2.13 -1.07
N GLN A 59 9.48 -3.27 -1.48
CA GLN A 59 9.30 -3.87 -2.79
C GLN A 59 8.23 -4.95 -2.68
N PHE A 60 7.25 -4.90 -3.57
CA PHE A 60 6.25 -5.93 -3.76
C PHE A 60 6.56 -6.78 -5.00
N THR A 61 5.84 -7.89 -5.16
CA THR A 61 5.87 -8.68 -6.40
C THR A 61 5.56 -7.81 -7.64
N GLY A 62 6.08 -8.21 -8.80
CA GLY A 62 5.96 -7.43 -10.04
C GLY A 62 6.85 -6.18 -10.11
N ASN A 63 7.87 -6.08 -9.25
CA ASN A 63 8.80 -4.94 -9.17
C ASN A 63 8.11 -3.59 -8.85
N ASN A 64 7.05 -3.63 -8.07
CA ASN A 64 6.34 -2.44 -7.59
C ASN A 64 6.97 -1.96 -6.28
N TRP A 65 7.24 -0.66 -6.18
CA TRP A 65 7.88 -0.07 -5.01
C TRP A 65 6.97 0.95 -4.35
N LEU A 66 6.98 0.95 -3.02
CA LEU A 66 6.44 2.02 -2.19
C LEU A 66 7.57 2.58 -1.33
N TRP A 67 7.83 3.88 -1.46
CA TRP A 67 8.76 4.61 -0.60
C TRP A 67 7.99 5.18 0.59
N PHE A 68 8.54 5.03 1.79
CA PHE A 68 7.91 5.53 3.01
C PHE A 68 8.09 7.04 3.12
N GLY A 69 6.97 7.75 3.22
CA GLY A 69 6.90 9.18 3.47
C GLY A 69 6.84 9.54 4.96
N LYS A 70 6.44 10.77 5.26
CA LYS A 70 6.22 11.24 6.64
C LYS A 70 4.94 10.62 7.20
N ALA A 71 4.87 10.40 8.51
CA ALA A 71 3.68 9.81 9.15
C ALA A 71 2.38 10.61 8.87
N ALA A 72 2.47 11.93 8.71
CA ALA A 72 1.33 12.80 8.39
C ALA A 72 0.73 12.55 6.99
N GLU A 73 1.47 11.89 6.09
CA GLU A 73 1.01 11.54 4.74
C GLU A 73 0.16 10.26 4.74
N TYR A 74 -0.11 9.65 5.91
CA TYR A 74 -0.85 8.40 6.02
C TYR A 74 -2.12 8.56 6.84
N ARG A 75 -3.19 7.89 6.40
CA ARG A 75 -4.39 7.61 7.19
C ARG A 75 -4.60 6.11 7.25
N PHE A 76 -5.08 5.65 8.39
CA PHE A 76 -5.27 4.23 8.66
C PHE A 76 -6.71 3.98 9.11
N SER A 77 -7.35 3.00 8.51
CA SER A 77 -8.73 2.59 8.85
C SER A 77 -8.84 1.08 8.77
N GLY A 78 -8.61 0.41 9.90
CA GLY A 78 -8.61 -1.05 9.97
C GLY A 78 -7.50 -1.65 9.11
N ASP A 79 -7.89 -2.27 8.01
CA ASP A 79 -7.01 -2.90 7.03
C ASP A 79 -6.86 -2.07 5.74
N VAL A 80 -7.25 -0.80 5.77
CA VAL A 80 -7.03 0.14 4.68
C VAL A 80 -6.00 1.19 5.08
N VAL A 81 -5.03 1.42 4.20
CA VAL A 81 -4.04 2.51 4.28
C VAL A 81 -4.26 3.47 3.14
N THR A 82 -4.50 4.73 3.45
CA THR A 82 -4.59 5.83 2.48
C THR A 82 -3.32 6.67 2.57
N ILE A 83 -2.67 6.90 1.44
CA ILE A 83 -1.43 7.66 1.35
C ILE A 83 -1.69 8.93 0.54
N ASP A 84 -1.39 10.09 1.12
CA ASP A 84 -1.41 11.39 0.46
C ASP A 84 -0.23 11.49 -0.51
N VAL A 85 -0.52 11.46 -1.81
CA VAL A 85 0.51 11.64 -2.84
C VAL A 85 0.68 13.11 -3.27
N SER A 86 -0.24 14.00 -2.87
CA SER A 86 -0.07 15.45 -2.99
C SER A 86 0.97 15.99 -2.01
N LYS A 87 1.19 15.31 -0.88
CA LYS A 87 2.21 15.63 0.16
C LYS A 87 2.03 16.99 0.83
N ASP A 88 0.83 17.56 0.76
CA ASP A 88 0.46 18.84 1.35
C ASP A 88 -0.51 18.68 2.54
N GLY A 89 -0.88 17.44 2.88
CA GLY A 89 -1.83 17.11 3.95
C GLY A 89 -3.29 17.25 3.53
N SER A 90 -3.57 17.64 2.28
CA SER A 90 -4.94 17.78 1.79
C SER A 90 -5.58 16.45 1.45
N PHE A 91 -4.79 15.42 1.13
CA PHE A 91 -5.27 14.14 0.58
C PHE A 91 -6.16 14.35 -0.66
N LYS A 92 -5.88 15.38 -1.45
CA LYS A 92 -6.56 15.65 -2.72
C LYS A 92 -6.34 14.49 -3.70
N ASP A 93 -5.12 13.97 -3.69
CA ASP A 93 -4.71 12.82 -4.48
C ASP A 93 -4.20 11.72 -3.54
N VAL A 94 -4.70 10.50 -3.72
CA VAL A 94 -4.35 9.39 -2.85
C VAL A 94 -4.01 8.10 -3.59
N ILE A 95 -3.28 7.26 -2.88
CA ILE A 95 -3.23 5.82 -3.14
C ILE A 95 -3.84 5.12 -1.93
N GLU A 96 -4.76 4.20 -2.18
CA GLU A 96 -5.39 3.38 -1.14
C GLU A 96 -5.04 1.92 -1.33
N TYR A 97 -4.57 1.31 -0.25
CA TYR A 97 -4.24 -0.12 -0.20
C TYR A 97 -5.13 -0.84 0.78
N LYS A 98 -5.70 -1.97 0.35
CA LYS A 98 -6.25 -2.99 1.23
C LYS A 98 -5.12 -3.92 1.67
N LEU A 99 -5.03 -4.16 2.97
CA LEU A 99 -4.05 -5.04 3.60
C LEU A 99 -4.69 -6.40 3.84
N SER A 100 -3.95 -7.47 3.61
CA SER A 100 -4.36 -8.81 4.04
C SER A 100 -3.16 -9.72 4.30
N VAL A 101 -3.40 -10.89 4.87
CA VAL A 101 -2.38 -11.93 5.03
C VAL A 101 -2.82 -13.14 4.22
N GLN A 102 -1.96 -13.58 3.30
CA GLN A 102 -2.13 -14.83 2.57
C GLN A 102 -1.08 -15.84 3.06
N PRO A 103 -1.36 -17.15 2.99
CA PRO A 103 -0.33 -18.16 3.23
C PRO A 103 0.90 -17.84 2.37
N ALA A 104 2.08 -17.86 2.98
CA ALA A 104 3.32 -17.76 2.21
C ALA A 104 3.36 -18.93 1.23
N ALA A 105 3.55 -18.62 -0.06
CA ALA A 105 3.75 -19.62 -1.11
C ALA A 105 5.16 -20.24 -1.00
#